data_AF-A0A414NWM9-F1
#
_entry.id   AF-A0A414NWM9-F1
#
_cell.length_a   1.000
_cell.length_b   1.000
_cell.length_c   1.000
_cell.angle_alpha   90.00
_cell.angle_beta   90.00
_cell.angle_gamma   90.00
#
_symmetry.space_group_name_H-M   'P 1'
#
loop_
_entity.id
_entity.type
_entity.pdbx_description
1 polymer ?
#
loop_
_entity_poly.entity_id
_entity_poly.type
_entity_poly.pdbx_seq_one_letter_code
_entity_poly.pdbx_strand_id
1 'polypeptide(L)'
;MKVINFYGGAAIGKSTIAADMYSKLKRMGYRTELVGEFAKWLWYQNATDIVEDQLYLFAEQAHRTRTLEKYNVDFAICDSPLPLNIIYNREPSDAFNTLVMQEFNRYDNLNYLLRRNDEFLAVDGRPETDLPQAKEKDQQILAVLEKYSVPYTVISPWETDKVLLDLKIKR
;
A
#
# COMPACT_ATOMS: atom_id res chain seq x y z
N MET A 1 -4.00 8.19 14.33
CA MET A 1 -3.53 8.39 12.94
C MET A 1 -4.47 7.66 11.99
N LYS A 2 -4.85 8.28 10.87
CA LYS A 2 -5.58 7.59 9.79
C LYS A 2 -4.59 7.09 8.74
N VAL A 3 -4.73 5.84 8.31
CA VAL A 3 -3.86 5.22 7.31
C VAL A 3 -4.62 5.10 5.99
N ILE A 4 -4.09 5.69 4.93
CA ILE A 4 -4.69 5.65 3.59
C ILE A 4 -3.91 4.66 2.75
N ASN A 5 -4.56 3.56 2.38
CA ASN A 5 -3.95 2.42 1.74
C ASN A 5 -4.35 2.33 0.27
N PHE A 6 -3.38 2.30 -0.64
CA PHE A 6 -3.60 2.06 -2.06
C PHE A 6 -3.21 0.64 -2.43
N TYR A 7 -4.17 -0.11 -2.96
CA TYR A 7 -4.04 -1.52 -3.35
C TYR A 7 -4.05 -1.66 -4.88
N GLY A 8 -3.35 -2.68 -5.35
CA GLY A 8 -3.27 -3.07 -6.75
C GLY A 8 -1.89 -3.66 -7.07
N GLY A 9 -1.80 -4.43 -8.14
CA GLY A 9 -0.55 -5.04 -8.59
C GLY A 9 0.49 -4.00 -9.01
N ALA A 10 1.64 -4.47 -9.45
CA ALA A 10 2.69 -3.58 -9.96
C ALA A 10 2.20 -2.74 -11.15
N ALA A 11 2.88 -1.60 -11.36
CA ALA A 11 2.64 -0.69 -12.49
C ALA A 11 1.18 -0.22 -12.67
N ILE A 12 0.44 -0.05 -11.58
CA ILE A 12 -0.96 0.42 -11.59
C ILE A 12 -1.11 1.89 -11.14
N GLY A 13 -0.02 2.56 -10.76
CA GLY A 13 -0.04 3.96 -10.32
C GLY A 13 -0.20 4.19 -8.80
N LYS A 14 -0.01 3.15 -7.96
CA LYS A 14 -0.05 3.28 -6.48
C LYS A 14 0.85 4.38 -5.93
N SER A 15 2.14 4.36 -6.28
CA SER A 15 3.10 5.36 -5.80
C SER A 15 2.76 6.77 -6.31
N THR A 16 2.18 6.88 -7.51
CA THR A 16 1.77 8.17 -8.09
C THR A 16 0.61 8.79 -7.32
N ILE A 17 -0.47 8.03 -7.09
CA ILE A 17 -1.63 8.53 -6.32
C ILE A 17 -1.26 8.81 -4.87
N ALA A 18 -0.39 7.97 -4.27
CA ALA A 18 0.10 8.16 -2.91
C ALA A 18 0.91 9.45 -2.77
N ALA A 19 1.80 9.74 -3.73
CA ALA A 19 2.59 10.97 -3.76
C ALA A 19 1.70 12.23 -3.95
N ASP A 20 0.69 12.17 -4.83
CA ASP A 20 -0.26 13.27 -5.02
C ASP A 20 -1.07 13.53 -3.73
N MET A 21 -1.61 12.48 -3.10
CA MET A 21 -2.33 12.62 -1.83
C MET A 21 -1.45 13.17 -0.71
N TYR A 22 -0.22 12.69 -0.59
CA TYR A 22 0.77 13.21 0.35
C TYR A 22 0.99 14.72 0.15
N SER A 23 1.24 15.14 -1.10
CA SER A 23 1.42 16.54 -1.47
C SER A 23 0.19 17.39 -1.13
N LYS A 24 -1.02 16.93 -1.50
CA LYS A 24 -2.28 17.62 -1.22
C LYS A 24 -2.50 17.83 0.28
N LEU A 25 -2.38 16.78 1.10
CA LEU A 25 -2.62 16.87 2.54
C LEU A 25 -1.57 17.71 3.27
N LYS A 26 -0.29 17.63 2.86
CA LYS A 26 0.77 18.53 3.37
C LYS A 26 0.45 19.99 3.08
N ARG A 27 0.00 20.31 1.85
CA ARG A 27 -0.38 21.69 1.45
C ARG A 27 -1.58 22.22 2.23
N MET A 28 -2.45 21.34 2.72
CA MET A 28 -3.58 21.68 3.59
C MET A 28 -3.19 21.83 5.07
N GLY A 29 -1.91 21.67 5.41
CA GLY A 29 -1.38 21.86 6.77
C GLY A 29 -1.43 20.63 7.66
N TYR A 30 -1.81 19.46 7.12
CA TYR A 30 -1.84 18.22 7.90
C TYR A 30 -0.44 17.61 8.05
N ARG A 31 -0.16 17.06 9.24
CA ARG A 31 1.02 16.25 9.51
C ARG A 31 0.85 14.91 8.79
N THR A 32 1.31 14.86 7.55
CA THR A 32 1.14 13.71 6.66
C THR A 32 2.50 13.11 6.34
N GLU A 33 2.65 11.78 6.30
CA GLU A 33 3.88 11.12 5.86
C GLU A 33 3.60 10.01 4.84
N LEU A 34 4.55 9.79 3.93
CA LEU A 34 4.46 8.76 2.90
C LEU A 34 5.22 7.50 3.38
N VAL A 35 4.50 6.39 3.52
CA VAL A 35 5.07 5.07 3.82
C VAL A 35 5.24 4.33 2.49
N GLY A 36 6.40 4.52 1.88
CA GLY A 36 6.77 3.91 0.61
C GLY A 36 7.10 2.42 0.72
N GLU A 37 6.94 1.70 -0.38
CA GLU A 37 7.37 0.30 -0.57
C GLU A 37 8.86 0.11 -0.23
N PHE A 38 9.15 -0.70 0.79
CA PHE A 38 10.52 -0.99 1.19
C PHE A 38 11.22 -1.96 0.23
N ALA A 39 10.50 -2.93 -0.35
CA ALA A 39 11.03 -3.86 -1.33
C ALA A 39 11.68 -3.14 -2.54
N LYS A 40 11.14 -1.99 -2.96
CA LYS A 40 11.71 -1.17 -4.03
C LYS A 40 13.14 -0.71 -3.73
N TRP A 41 13.44 -0.37 -2.48
CA TRP A 41 14.79 0.02 -2.06
C TRP A 41 15.76 -1.16 -2.11
N LEU A 42 15.30 -2.35 -1.70
CA LEU A 42 16.11 -3.57 -1.73
C LEU A 42 16.42 -4.02 -3.16
N TRP A 43 15.47 -3.86 -4.09
CA TRP A 43 15.70 -4.08 -5.52
C TRP A 43 16.84 -3.20 -6.06
N TYR A 44 16.87 -1.92 -5.70
CA TYR A 44 17.98 -1.02 -6.10
C TYR A 44 19.33 -1.41 -5.49
N GLN A 45 19.32 -2.13 -4.38
CA GLN A 45 20.53 -2.63 -3.71
C GLN A 45 20.96 -4.01 -4.21
N ASN A 46 20.20 -4.64 -5.12
CA ASN A 46 20.35 -6.05 -5.50
C ASN A 46 20.26 -7.02 -4.30
N ALA A 47 19.61 -6.63 -3.21
CA ALA A 47 19.41 -7.44 -2.01
C ALA A 47 18.18 -8.36 -2.18
N THR A 48 18.23 -9.18 -3.23
CA THR A 48 17.07 -9.97 -3.69
C THR A 48 16.66 -11.06 -2.71
N ASP A 49 17.59 -11.63 -1.95
CA ASP A 49 17.35 -12.55 -0.84
C ASP A 49 16.46 -11.93 0.24
N ILE A 50 16.67 -10.65 0.56
CA ILE A 50 15.88 -9.93 1.57
C ILE A 50 14.47 -9.61 1.07
N VAL A 51 14.29 -9.40 -0.25
CA VAL A 51 12.96 -9.18 -0.85
C VAL A 51 12.04 -10.40 -0.66
N GLU A 52 12.61 -11.58 -0.49
CA GLU A 52 11.87 -12.83 -0.31
C GLU A 52 11.44 -13.06 1.14
N ASP A 53 12.07 -12.37 2.11
CA ASP A 53 11.74 -12.43 3.53
C ASP A 53 10.58 -11.48 3.87
N GLN A 54 9.34 -11.98 3.73
CA GLN A 54 8.17 -11.17 4.06
C GLN A 54 7.99 -10.89 5.55
N LEU A 55 8.58 -11.68 6.44
CA LEU A 55 8.52 -11.38 7.87
C LEU A 55 9.32 -10.11 8.16
N TYR A 56 10.51 -9.99 7.56
CA TYR A 56 11.35 -8.80 7.66
C TYR A 56 10.70 -7.58 6.98
N LEU A 57 10.20 -7.73 5.75
CA LEU A 57 9.52 -6.64 5.04
C LEU A 57 8.31 -6.11 5.82
N PHE A 58 7.47 -7.03 6.34
CA PHE A 58 6.35 -6.68 7.20
C PHE A 58 6.80 -5.95 8.47
N ALA A 59 7.83 -6.45 9.16
CA ALA A 59 8.32 -5.85 10.39
C ALA A 59 8.82 -4.41 10.19
N GLU A 60 9.55 -4.15 9.10
CA GLU A 60 10.02 -2.81 8.74
C GLU A 60 8.86 -1.86 8.43
N GLN A 61 7.88 -2.31 7.63
CA GLN A 61 6.69 -1.50 7.32
C GLN A 61 5.84 -1.20 8.55
N ALA A 62 5.61 -2.19 9.42
CA ALA A 62 4.90 -2.01 10.67
C ALA A 62 5.65 -1.04 11.60
N HIS A 63 6.98 -1.16 11.70
CA HIS A 63 7.81 -0.27 12.50
C HIS A 63 7.69 1.19 12.06
N ARG A 64 7.74 1.46 10.74
CA ARG A 64 7.56 2.80 10.18
C ARG A 64 6.19 3.37 10.56
N THR A 65 5.11 2.63 10.34
CA THR A 65 3.74 3.08 10.66
C THR A 65 3.55 3.35 12.15
N ARG A 66 4.04 2.47 13.03
CA ARG A 66 4.03 2.70 14.50
C ARG A 66 4.82 3.94 14.90
N THR A 67 5.93 4.20 14.24
CA THR A 67 6.74 5.41 14.48
C THR A 67 5.93 6.66 14.15
N LEU A 68 5.27 6.70 12.99
CA LEU A 68 4.42 7.84 12.61
C LEU A 68 3.29 8.10 13.62
N GLU A 69 2.64 7.04 14.12
CA GLU A 69 1.64 7.14 15.18
C GLU A 69 2.22 7.75 16.46
N LYS A 70 3.39 7.27 16.91
CA LYS A 70 4.08 7.81 18.11
C LYS A 70 4.41 9.29 17.98
N TYR A 71 4.72 9.77 16.78
CA TYR A 71 4.99 11.18 16.52
C TYR A 71 3.71 12.01 16.31
N ASN A 72 2.52 11.43 16.45
CA ASN A 72 1.18 12.03 16.29
C ASN A 72 0.80 12.39 14.84
N VAL A 73 1.32 11.70 13.83
CA VAL A 73 0.99 11.97 12.41
C VAL A 73 -0.52 11.84 12.18
N ASP A 74 -1.09 12.78 11.44
CA ASP A 74 -2.53 12.81 11.13
C ASP A 74 -2.85 11.72 10.11
N PHE A 75 -2.10 11.70 9.01
CA PHE A 75 -2.28 10.80 7.87
C PHE A 75 -0.98 10.08 7.49
N ALA A 76 -1.01 8.75 7.46
CA ALA A 76 0.02 7.95 6.80
C ALA A 76 -0.51 7.48 5.44
N ILE A 77 0.21 7.79 4.37
CA ILE A 77 -0.16 7.40 3.01
C ILE A 77 0.69 6.21 2.59
N CYS A 78 0.07 5.07 2.32
CA CYS A 78 0.74 3.81 2.07
C CYS A 78 0.52 3.34 0.62
N ASP A 79 1.61 3.17 -0.14
CA ASP A 79 1.58 2.55 -1.47
C ASP A 79 1.95 1.05 -1.45
N SER A 80 2.31 0.54 -0.27
CA SER A 80 2.46 -0.88 0.05
C SER A 80 1.75 -1.19 1.38
N PRO A 81 0.42 -1.35 1.39
CA PRO A 81 -0.35 -1.63 2.59
C PRO A 81 0.06 -2.95 3.24
N LEU A 82 0.00 -3.03 4.58
CA LEU A 82 0.43 -4.23 5.33
C LEU A 82 -0.19 -5.54 4.82
N PRO A 83 -1.48 -5.62 4.43
CA PRO A 83 -2.07 -6.86 3.90
C PRO A 83 -1.42 -7.39 2.62
N LEU A 84 -0.63 -6.58 1.88
CA LEU A 84 0.13 -7.09 0.73
C LEU A 84 1.18 -8.12 1.15
N ASN A 85 1.71 -8.06 2.37
CA ASN A 85 2.68 -9.05 2.85
C ASN A 85 2.11 -10.48 2.84
N ILE A 86 0.79 -10.66 2.99
CA ILE A 86 0.12 -11.97 2.88
C ILE A 86 0.26 -12.56 1.46
N ILE A 87 0.25 -11.70 0.44
CA ILE A 87 0.19 -12.06 -0.98
C ILE A 87 1.58 -12.33 -1.54
N TYR A 88 2.57 -11.63 -1.02
CA TYR A 88 3.97 -11.78 -1.44
C TYR A 88 4.74 -12.77 -0.56
N ASN A 89 4.10 -13.39 0.43
CA ASN A 89 4.74 -14.37 1.30
C ASN A 89 4.96 -15.70 0.58
N ARG A 90 6.24 -16.11 0.48
CA ARG A 90 6.66 -17.37 -0.11
C ARG A 90 6.57 -18.56 0.84
N GLU A 91 6.36 -18.30 2.13
CA GLU A 91 6.11 -19.30 3.17
C GLU A 91 4.72 -19.06 3.82
N PRO A 92 3.61 -19.30 3.10
CA PRO A 92 2.27 -18.96 3.59
C PRO A 92 1.94 -19.69 4.89
N SER A 93 1.47 -18.95 5.89
CA SER A 93 0.96 -19.53 7.13
C SER A 93 -0.17 -18.66 7.71
N ASP A 94 -1.15 -19.31 8.35
CA ASP A 94 -2.25 -18.59 9.00
C ASP A 94 -1.78 -17.76 10.20
N ALA A 95 -0.70 -18.18 10.86
CA ALA A 95 -0.09 -17.42 11.94
C ALA A 95 0.46 -16.08 11.45
N PHE A 96 1.19 -16.07 10.33
CA PHE A 96 1.68 -14.83 9.73
C PHE A 96 0.53 -13.95 9.24
N ASN A 97 -0.46 -14.54 8.57
CA ASN A 97 -1.63 -13.80 8.11
C ASN A 97 -2.38 -13.12 9.27
N THR A 98 -2.54 -13.84 10.38
CA THR A 98 -3.18 -13.32 11.59
C THR A 98 -2.39 -12.16 12.17
N LEU A 99 -1.06 -12.28 12.23
CA LEU A 99 -0.17 -11.20 12.70
C LEU A 99 -0.30 -9.94 11.82
N VAL A 100 -0.27 -10.10 10.50
CA VAL A 100 -0.43 -9.00 9.55
C VAL A 100 -1.76 -8.28 9.75
N MET A 101 -2.86 -9.03 9.82
CA MET A 101 -4.19 -8.43 9.98
C MET A 101 -4.41 -7.83 11.37
N GLN A 102 -3.83 -8.41 12.43
CA GLN A 102 -3.82 -7.81 13.76
C GLN A 102 -3.14 -6.44 13.75
N GLU A 103 -1.98 -6.32 13.09
CA GLU A 103 -1.27 -5.06 12.99
C GLU A 103 -2.03 -4.04 12.13
N PHE A 104 -2.54 -4.46 10.98
CA PHE A 104 -3.37 -3.61 10.11
C PHE A 104 -4.57 -3.03 10.86
N ASN A 105 -5.30 -3.86 11.62
CA ASN A 105 -6.52 -3.46 12.35
C ASN A 105 -6.27 -2.55 13.57
N ARG A 106 -5.03 -2.21 13.90
CA ARG A 106 -4.71 -1.21 14.94
C ARG A 106 -5.08 0.21 14.53
N TYR A 107 -5.16 0.46 13.22
CA TYR A 107 -5.32 1.79 12.67
C TYR A 107 -6.72 2.04 12.14
N ASP A 108 -7.09 3.31 12.05
CA ASP A 108 -8.24 3.76 11.27
C ASP A 108 -7.83 3.77 9.79
N ASN A 109 -8.19 2.70 9.07
CA ASN A 109 -7.78 2.46 7.70
C ASN A 109 -8.83 2.93 6.69
N LEU A 110 -8.37 3.64 5.65
CA LEU A 110 -9.15 3.97 4.46
C LEU A 110 -8.50 3.29 3.26
N ASN A 111 -9.20 2.34 2.64
CA ASN A 111 -8.62 1.46 1.63
C ASN A 111 -9.17 1.76 0.24
N TYR A 112 -8.26 1.83 -0.73
CA TYR A 112 -8.58 2.09 -2.12
C TYR A 112 -8.01 0.99 -3.00
N LEU A 113 -8.88 0.29 -3.73
CA LEU A 113 -8.47 -0.65 -4.76
C LEU A 113 -8.36 0.09 -6.09
N LEU A 114 -7.16 0.15 -6.66
CA LEU A 114 -6.95 0.84 -7.92
C LEU A 114 -7.48 0.01 -9.09
N ARG A 115 -8.26 0.65 -9.95
CA ARG A 115 -8.67 0.10 -11.24
C ARG A 115 -7.48 0.18 -12.20
N ARG A 116 -7.08 -0.96 -12.77
CA ARG A 116 -5.95 -1.01 -13.68
C ARG A 116 -6.23 -0.21 -14.95
N ASN A 117 -5.28 0.66 -15.29
CA ASN A 117 -5.09 1.18 -16.63
C ASN A 117 -3.72 0.67 -17.11
N ASP A 118 -3.73 -0.09 -18.20
CA ASP A 118 -2.53 -0.71 -18.78
C ASP A 118 -1.54 0.36 -19.35
N GLU A 119 -1.93 1.64 -19.41
CA GLU A 119 -1.05 2.75 -19.82
C GLU A 119 0.09 3.08 -18.83
N PHE A 120 0.04 2.60 -17.57
CA PHE A 120 1.11 2.84 -16.57
C PHE A 120 2.34 1.93 -16.72
N LEU A 121 2.36 1.05 -17.73
CA LEU A 121 3.22 -0.13 -17.76
C LEU A 121 4.73 0.09 -17.94
N ALA A 122 5.22 1.29 -18.18
CA ALA A 122 6.63 1.45 -18.59
C ALA A 122 7.37 2.56 -17.82
N VAL A 123 7.92 2.25 -16.64
CA VAL A 123 8.99 3.09 -16.04
C VAL A 123 10.13 2.30 -15.38
N ASP A 124 9.99 1.02 -15.04
CA ASP A 124 11.03 0.34 -14.24
C ASP A 124 11.16 -1.13 -14.64
N GLY A 125 12.36 -1.57 -15.01
CA GLY A 125 12.66 -2.92 -15.52
C GLY A 125 12.61 -4.04 -14.46
N ARG A 126 11.68 -3.94 -13.50
CA ARG A 126 11.47 -4.96 -12.46
C ARG A 126 10.70 -6.16 -13.04
N PRO A 127 11.02 -7.42 -12.68
CA PRO A 127 10.29 -8.60 -13.17
C PRO A 127 8.78 -8.52 -12.91
N GLU A 128 8.41 -7.85 -11.82
CA GLU A 128 7.04 -7.69 -11.33
C GLU A 128 6.17 -6.80 -12.24
N THR A 129 6.75 -6.09 -13.21
CA THR A 129 6.00 -5.27 -14.17
C THR A 129 5.47 -6.05 -15.36
N ASP A 130 5.67 -7.38 -15.41
CA ASP A 130 5.03 -8.23 -16.39
C ASP A 130 3.49 -8.17 -16.24
N LEU A 131 2.79 -7.75 -17.29
CA LEU A 131 1.37 -7.43 -17.24
C LEU A 131 0.49 -8.63 -16.79
N PRO A 132 0.70 -9.86 -17.30
CA PRO A 132 0.02 -11.05 -16.79
C PRO A 132 0.20 -11.25 -15.28
N GLN A 133 1.44 -11.20 -14.77
CA GLN A 133 1.72 -11.34 -13.34
C GLN A 133 1.10 -10.22 -12.52
N ALA A 134 1.14 -8.98 -13.01
CA ALA A 134 0.52 -7.84 -12.34
C ALA A 134 -1.01 -8.01 -12.24
N LYS A 135 -1.65 -8.54 -13.29
CA LYS A 135 -3.10 -8.87 -13.29
C LYS A 135 -3.43 -10.02 -12.35
N GLU A 136 -2.57 -11.03 -12.26
CA GLU A 136 -2.73 -12.11 -11.27
C GLU A 136 -2.66 -11.55 -9.84
N LYS A 137 -1.70 -10.65 -9.57
CA LYS A 137 -1.59 -9.97 -8.27
C LYS A 137 -2.82 -9.13 -7.96
N ASP A 138 -3.45 -8.47 -8.94
CA ASP A 138 -4.72 -7.77 -8.69
C ASP A 138 -5.81 -8.70 -8.14
N GLN A 139 -5.94 -9.89 -8.74
CA GLN A 139 -6.93 -10.88 -8.30
C GLN A 139 -6.61 -11.42 -6.91
N GLN A 140 -5.34 -11.70 -6.63
CA GLN A 140 -4.89 -12.14 -5.29
C GLN A 140 -5.16 -11.06 -4.23
N ILE A 141 -4.96 -9.77 -4.57
CA ILE A 141 -5.26 -8.63 -3.70
C ILE A 141 -6.75 -8.54 -3.41
N LEU A 142 -7.60 -8.64 -4.44
CA LEU A 142 -9.05 -8.65 -4.25
C LEU A 142 -9.49 -9.80 -3.34
N ALA A 143 -8.97 -11.01 -3.58
CA ALA A 143 -9.29 -12.19 -2.78
C ALA A 143 -8.89 -12.03 -1.30
N VAL A 144 -7.76 -11.38 -1.01
CA VAL A 144 -7.35 -11.07 0.38
C VAL A 144 -8.28 -10.05 1.02
N LEU A 145 -8.62 -8.96 0.31
CA LEU A 145 -9.55 -7.96 0.83
C LEU A 145 -10.91 -8.57 1.14
N GLU A 146 -11.43 -9.42 0.27
CA GLU A 146 -12.70 -10.14 0.47
C GLU A 146 -12.61 -11.17 1.60
N LYS A 147 -11.56 -12.00 1.63
CA LYS A 147 -11.34 -13.03 2.67
C LYS A 147 -11.35 -12.43 4.07
N TYR A 148 -10.73 -11.27 4.26
CA TYR A 148 -10.66 -10.59 5.55
C TYR A 148 -11.72 -9.51 5.74
N SER A 149 -12.70 -9.39 4.83
CA SER A 149 -13.77 -8.39 4.90
C SER A 149 -13.26 -6.95 5.08
N VAL A 150 -12.14 -6.62 4.43
CA VAL A 150 -11.55 -5.28 4.46
C VAL A 150 -12.39 -4.38 3.54
N PRO A 151 -13.07 -3.34 4.05
CA PRO A 151 -13.85 -2.43 3.21
C PRO A 151 -12.90 -1.62 2.32
N TYR A 152 -13.23 -1.51 1.03
CA TYR A 152 -12.46 -0.74 0.07
C TYR A 152 -13.36 0.02 -0.91
N THR A 153 -12.82 1.09 -1.47
CA THR A 153 -13.44 1.85 -2.55
C THR A 153 -12.62 1.67 -3.83
N VAL A 154 -13.27 1.30 -4.94
CA VAL A 154 -12.59 1.20 -6.23
C VAL A 154 -12.45 2.59 -6.85
N ILE A 155 -11.22 2.97 -7.20
CA ILE A 155 -10.91 4.27 -7.83
C ILE A 155 -9.84 4.10 -8.92
N SER A 156 -9.72 5.08 -9.79
CA SER A 156 -8.63 5.20 -10.76
C SER A 156 -7.42 5.89 -10.12
N PRO A 157 -6.20 5.72 -10.65
CA PRO A 157 -4.97 6.26 -10.06
C PRO A 157 -4.85 7.80 -10.01
N TRP A 158 -5.81 8.53 -10.59
CA TRP A 158 -5.87 10.00 -10.61
C TRP A 158 -7.03 10.57 -9.79
N GLU A 159 -7.87 9.73 -9.19
CA GLU A 159 -9.08 10.17 -8.47
C GLU A 159 -8.79 10.63 -7.02
N THR A 160 -7.76 11.46 -6.83
CA THR A 160 -7.38 11.97 -5.49
C THR A 160 -8.43 12.91 -4.88
N ASP A 161 -9.23 13.59 -5.71
CA ASP A 161 -10.35 14.41 -5.23
C ASP A 161 -11.43 13.57 -4.55
N LYS A 162 -11.64 12.33 -5.01
CA LYS A 162 -12.54 11.38 -4.35
C LYS A 162 -12.00 10.97 -2.98
N VAL A 163 -10.69 10.73 -2.87
CA VAL A 163 -10.05 10.43 -1.59
C VAL A 163 -10.26 11.57 -0.59
N LEU A 164 -10.03 12.82 -1.01
CA LEU A 164 -10.27 13.99 -0.16
C LEU A 164 -11.74 14.13 0.28
N LEU A 165 -12.68 13.84 -0.61
CA LEU A 165 -14.11 13.84 -0.30
C LEU A 165 -14.46 12.79 0.77
N ASP A 166 -13.95 11.57 0.62
CA ASP A 166 -14.17 10.48 1.57
C ASP A 166 -13.56 10.79 2.95
N LEU A 167 -12.44 11.54 2.99
CA LEU A 167 -11.85 12.05 4.24
C LEU A 167 -12.68 13.15 4.91
N LYS A 168 -13.71 13.68 4.25
CA LYS A 168 -14.56 14.79 4.71
C LYS A 168 -13.77 16.05 5.07
N ILE A 169 -12.63 16.26 4.42
CA ILE A 169 -11.80 17.44 4.61
C ILE A 169 -12.38 18.56 3.75
N LYS A 170 -12.73 19.69 4.38
CA LYS A 170 -13.15 20.89 3.65
C LYS A 170 -11.92 21.55 3.01
N ARG A 171 -12.04 21.92 1.73
CA ARG A 171 -11.04 22.72 1.02
C ARG A 171 -10.92 24.11 1.62
#